data_AF-H6W8H3-F1
#
_entry.id   AF-H6W8H3-F1
#
_cell.length_a   1.000
_cell.length_b   1.000
_cell.length_c   1.000
_cell.angle_alpha   90.00
_cell.angle_beta   90.00
_cell.angle_gamma   90.00
#
_symmetry.space_group_name_H-M   'P 1'
#
loop_
_entity.id
_entity.type
_entity.pdbx_description
1 polymer ?
#
loop_
_entity_poly.entity_id
_entity_poly.type
_entity_poly.pdbx_seq_one_letter_code
_entity_poly.pdbx_strand_id
1 'polypeptide(L)' 'MKVNKKKLAEIFECDVRTITGWQSQGLRVLSGGGKGIEAMFNSAEAIEWYAQREKDI' A
#
# COMPACT_ATOMS: atom_id res chain seq x y z
N MET A 1 -10.30 -4.96 3.38
CA MET A 1 -11.00 -3.65 3.45
C MET A 1 -10.38 -2.73 2.40
N LYS A 2 -11.19 -1.94 1.67
CA LYS A 2 -10.66 -1.02 0.64
C LYS A 2 -10.24 0.30 1.31
N VAL A 3 -8.97 0.67 1.17
CA VAL A 3 -8.38 1.86 1.80
C VAL A 3 -7.59 2.69 0.79
N ASN A 4 -7.50 4.00 1.01
CA ASN A 4 -6.61 4.86 0.24
C ASN A 4 -5.19 4.89 0.85
N LYS A 5 -4.27 5.60 0.20
CA LYS A 5 -2.87 5.72 0.68
C LYS A 5 -2.78 6.28 2.10
N LYS A 6 -3.56 7.31 2.43
CA LYS A 6 -3.53 7.94 3.76
C LYS A 6 -3.95 6.95 4.84
N LYS A 7 -5.05 6.25 4.62
CA LYS A 7 -5.55 5.28 5.59
C LYS A 7 -4.65 4.06 5.71
N LEU A 8 -4.02 3.64 4.61
CA LEU A 8 -3.01 2.58 4.65
C LEU A 8 -1.78 3.02 5.47
N ALA A 9 -1.31 4.25 5.25
CA ALA A 9 -0.19 4.82 6.01
C ALA A 9 -0.49 4.88 7.52
N GLU A 10 -1.72 5.27 7.91
CA GLU A 10 -2.18 5.22 9.30
C GLU A 10 -2.17 3.80 9.89
N ILE A 11 -2.64 2.80 9.14
CA ILE A 11 -2.69 1.40 9.60
C ILE A 11 -1.28 0.84 9.88
N PHE A 12 -0.31 1.22 9.04
CA PHE A 12 1.07 0.78 9.16
C PHE A 12 1.94 1.75 9.96
N GLU A 13 1.36 2.78 10.57
CA GLU A 13 2.05 3.83 11.33
C GLU A 13 3.29 4.39 10.59
N CYS A 14 3.15 4.60 9.28
CA CYS A 14 4.25 5.04 8.41
C CYS A 14 3.87 6.28 7.59
N ASP A 15 4.85 6.85 6.88
CA ASP A 15 4.60 7.99 6.00
C ASP A 15 3.88 7.57 4.70
N VAL A 16 3.04 8.44 4.16
CA VAL A 16 2.32 8.21 2.88
C VAL A 16 3.29 7.99 1.71
N ARG A 17 4.51 8.56 1.78
CA ARG A 17 5.59 8.34 0.82
C ARG A 17 6.14 6.91 0.91
N THR A 18 6.15 6.29 2.08
CA THR A 18 6.51 4.88 2.25
C THR A 18 5.55 3.99 1.48
N ILE A 19 4.24 4.23 1.56
CA ILE A 19 3.24 3.53 0.76
C ILE A 19 3.49 3.71 -0.75
N THR A 20 3.91 4.89 -1.17
CA THR A 20 4.27 5.14 -2.58
C THR A 20 5.52 4.36 -2.99
N GLY A 21 6.51 4.23 -2.10
CA GLY A 21 7.66 3.35 -2.31
C GLY A 21 7.26 1.88 -2.44
N TRP A 22 6.33 1.42 -1.60
CA TRP A 22 5.81 0.04 -1.66
C TRP A 22 5.16 -0.29 -3.01
N GLN A 23 4.45 0.66 -3.62
CA GLN A 23 3.91 0.47 -4.97
C GLN A 23 5.01 0.17 -5.99
N SER A 24 6.11 0.93 -5.96
CA SER A 24 7.27 0.70 -6.82
C SER A 24 7.99 -0.63 -6.53
N GLN A 25 7.80 -1.19 -5.33
CA GLN A 25 8.36 -2.47 -4.89
C GLN A 25 7.42 -3.66 -5.15
N GLY A 26 6.23 -3.43 -5.72
CA GLY A 26 5.30 -4.49 -6.10
C GLY A 26 4.03 -4.59 -5.25
N LEU A 27 3.78 -3.64 -4.33
CA LEU A 27 2.50 -3.58 -3.63
C LEU A 27 1.35 -3.35 -4.64
N ARG A 28 0.41 -4.29 -4.65
CA ARG A 28 -0.73 -4.28 -5.58
C ARG A 28 -1.67 -3.11 -5.31
N VAL A 29 -2.00 -2.37 -6.36
CA VAL A 29 -3.07 -1.37 -6.36
C VAL A 29 -4.36 -2.04 -6.79
N LEU A 30 -5.41 -1.90 -5.98
CA LEU A 30 -6.70 -2.52 -6.25
C LEU A 30 -7.51 -1.73 -7.30
N SER A 31 -7.44 -0.40 -7.27
CA SER A 31 -8.07 0.47 -8.27
C SER A 31 -7.49 1.88 -8.22
N GLY A 32 -7.49 2.60 -9.34
CA GLY A 32 -6.93 3.96 -9.44
C GLY A 32 -5.43 3.95 -9.71
N GLY A 33 -4.72 5.02 -9.36
CA GLY A 33 -3.26 5.13 -9.57
C GLY A 33 -2.83 5.86 -10.85
N GLY A 34 -3.78 6.37 -11.63
CA GLY A 34 -3.50 7.31 -12.72
C GLY A 34 -3.29 8.75 -12.23
N LYS A 35 -2.82 9.64 -13.12
CA LYS A 35 -2.60 11.06 -12.82
C LYS A 35 -3.93 11.70 -12.38
N GLY A 36 -4.01 12.11 -11.11
CA GLY A 36 -5.21 12.74 -10.52
C GLY A 36 -6.24 11.77 -9.92
N ILE A 37 -6.00 10.46 -9.95
CA ILE A 37 -6.92 9.46 -9.36
C ILE A 37 -6.26 8.81 -8.14
N GLU A 38 -6.95 8.88 -6.99
CA GLU A 38 -6.46 8.29 -5.75
C GLU A 38 -6.30 6.77 -5.89
N ALA A 39 -5.13 6.26 -5.51
CA ALA A 39 -4.85 4.84 -5.50
C ALA A 39 -5.52 4.19 -4.28
N MET A 40 -6.25 3.11 -4.53
CA MET A 40 -6.93 2.33 -3.51
C MET A 40 -6.27 0.96 -3.40
N PHE A 41 -6.21 0.45 -2.18
CA PHE A 41 -5.52 -0.78 -1.81
C PHE A 41 -6.49 -1.70 -1.07
N ASN A 42 -6.25 -3.00 -1.16
CA ASN A 42 -6.80 -3.94 -0.21
C ASN A 42 -5.90 -3.98 1.01
N SER A 43 -6.43 -3.61 2.18
CA SER A 43 -5.66 -3.67 3.42
C SER A 43 -5.15 -5.08 3.74
N ALA A 44 -5.90 -6.13 3.40
CA ALA A 44 -5.49 -7.51 3.64
C ALA A 44 -4.30 -7.91 2.78
N GLU A 45 -4.38 -7.71 1.45
CA GLU A 45 -3.27 -7.99 0.54
C GLU A 45 -2.04 -7.14 0.87
N ALA A 46 -2.23 -5.89 1.34
CA ALA A 46 -1.11 -5.04 1.74
C ALA A 46 -0.39 -5.57 2.99
N ILE A 47 -1.12 -6.12 3.96
CA ILE A 47 -0.55 -6.76 5.16
C ILE A 47 0.18 -8.04 4.78
N GLU A 48 -0.41 -8.88 3.93
CA GLU A 48 0.23 -10.11 3.44
C GLU A 48 1.52 -9.81 2.67
N TRP A 49 1.48 -8.82 1.77
CA TRP A 49 2.66 -8.36 1.02
C TRP A 49 3.75 -7.85 1.95
N TYR A 50 3.40 -7.03 2.96
CA TYR A 50 4.35 -6.53 3.94
C TYR A 50 4.98 -7.66 4.75
N ALA A 51 4.16 -8.60 5.23
CA ALA A 51 4.63 -9.75 6.00
C ALA A 51 5.54 -10.69 5.19
N GLN A 52 5.30 -10.84 3.89
CA GLN A 52 6.19 -11.62 3.02
C GLN A 52 7.52 -10.90 2.80
N ARG A 53 7.49 -9.59 2.62
CA ARG A 53 8.70 -8.79 2.40
C ARG A 53 9.65 -8.82 3.60
N GLU A 54 9.13 -8.82 4.83
CA GLU A 54 9.95 -8.92 6.05
C GLU A 54 10.61 -10.30 6.21
N LYS A 55 10.07 -11.36 5.58
CA LYS A 55 10.68 -12.71 5.60
C LYS A 55 11.84 -12.85 4.62
N ASP A 56 11.91 -11.99 3.61
CA ASP A 56 12.93 -12.01 2.57
C ASP A 56 14.14 -11.10 2.93
N ILE A 57 14.14 -10.47 4.10
CA ILE A 57 15.26 -9.71 4.70
C ILE A 57 15.98 -10.59 5.73
#